data_AF-U2ZU59-F1
#
_entry.id   AF-U2ZU59-F1
#
_cell.length_a   1.000
_cell.length_b   1.000
_cell.length_c   1.000
_cell.angle_alpha   90.00
_cell.angle_beta   90.00
_cell.angle_gamma   90.00
#
_symmetry.space_group_name_H-M   'P 1'
#
loop_
_entity.id
_entity.type
_entity.pdbx_description
1 polymer ?
#
loop_
_entity_poly.entity_id
_entity_poly.type
_entity_poly.pdbx_seq_one_letter_code
_entity_poly.pdbx_strand_id
1 'polypeptide(L)' 'MLSCREMSELGSEIVDGHLTLRSRMQVMMHLRMCTRCKLYIKQLKLTAQVLQQLPLEMGDVDAHSIASKLKKPDQ' A
#
# COMPACT_ATOMS: atom_id res chain seq x y z
N MET A 1 -1.66 -14.84 16.07
CA MET A 1 -0.70 -14.73 14.96
C MET A 1 -1.45 -14.14 13.79
N LEU A 2 -0.89 -13.16 13.07
CA LEU A 2 -1.49 -12.70 11.82
C LEU A 2 -1.49 -13.84 10.81
N SER A 3 -2.58 -13.99 10.08
CA SER A 3 -2.66 -14.77 8.85
C SER A 3 -1.96 -14.03 7.70
N CYS A 4 -1.63 -14.76 6.63
CA CYS A 4 -1.05 -14.12 5.43
C CYS A 4 -2.00 -13.09 4.79
N ARG A 5 -3.32 -13.26 4.97
CA ARG A 5 -4.34 -12.32 4.50
C ARG A 5 -4.29 -11.02 5.30
N GLU A 6 -4.37 -11.10 6.63
CA GLU A 6 -4.27 -9.93 7.51
C GLU A 6 -2.93 -9.20 7.30
N MET A 7 -1.86 -9.94 6.98
CA MET A 7 -0.58 -9.34 6.61
C MET A 7 -0.63 -8.49 5.33
N SER A 8 -1.39 -8.94 4.33
CA SER A 8 -1.59 -8.19 3.08
C SER A 8 -2.47 -6.96 3.27
N GLU A 9 -3.45 -7.02 4.16
CA GLU A 9 -4.32 -5.89 4.51
C GLU A 9 -3.51 -4.76 5.19
N LEU A 10 -2.51 -5.10 5.99
CA LEU A 10 -1.55 -4.15 6.58
C LEU A 10 -0.48 -3.65 5.59
N GLY A 11 -0.45 -4.16 4.36
CA GLY A 11 0.61 -3.89 3.38
C GLY A 11 0.83 -2.40 3.13
N SER A 12 -0.24 -1.62 2.95
CA SER A 12 -0.15 -0.17 2.73
C SER A 12 0.40 0.55 3.97
N GLU A 13 -0.14 0.27 5.16
CA GLU A 13 0.37 0.85 6.42
C GLU A 13 1.84 0.52 6.69
N ILE A 14 2.31 -0.66 6.25
CA ILE A 14 3.73 -1.05 6.33
C ILE A 14 4.60 -0.18 5.42
N VAL A 15 4.14 0.12 4.20
CA VAL A 15 4.86 0.95 3.23
C VAL A 15 4.88 2.40 3.69
N ASP A 16 3.74 2.90 4.14
CA ASP A 16 3.56 4.31 4.54
C ASP A 16 4.09 4.59 5.96
N GLY A 17 4.34 3.54 6.75
CA GLY A 17 4.93 3.64 8.09
C GLY A 17 3.94 3.91 9.23
N HIS A 18 2.63 3.85 8.98
CA HIS A 18 1.55 4.20 9.91
C HIS A 18 1.12 3.10 10.90
N LEU A 19 1.91 2.02 11.02
CA LEU A 19 1.58 0.92 11.93
C LEU A 19 1.61 1.32 13.42
N THR A 20 0.57 0.92 14.16
CA THR A 20 0.57 0.96 15.64
C THR A 20 1.67 0.08 16.23
N LEU A 21 2.13 0.38 17.45
CA LEU A 21 3.17 -0.41 18.15
C LEU A 21 2.82 -1.91 18.25
N ARG A 22 1.55 -2.23 18.49
CA ARG A 22 1.05 -3.61 18.56
C ARG A 22 1.16 -4.31 17.20
N SER A 23 0.67 -3.67 16.14
CA SER A 23 0.73 -4.22 14.79
C SER A 23 2.17 -4.42 14.32
N ARG A 24 3.08 -3.49 14.66
CA ARG A 24 4.52 -3.64 14.36
C ARG A 24 5.10 -4.93 14.95
N MET A 25 4.79 -5.24 16.22
CA MET A 25 5.27 -6.47 16.86
C MET A 25 4.72 -7.72 16.18
N GLN A 26 3.42 -7.73 15.85
CA GLN A 26 2.77 -8.85 15.18
C GLN A 26 3.34 -9.09 13.76
N VAL A 27 3.56 -8.02 13.00
CA VAL A 27 4.20 -8.06 11.67
C VAL A 27 5.62 -8.61 11.78
N MET A 28 6.44 -8.10 12.72
CA MET A 28 7.80 -8.61 12.93
C MET A 28 7.81 -10.10 13.25
N MET A 29 6.92 -10.56 14.13
CA MET A 29 6.81 -11.98 14.47
C MET A 29 6.42 -12.80 13.23
N HIS A 30 5.41 -12.39 12.46
CA HIS A 30 4.98 -13.09 11.26
C HIS A 30 6.08 -13.19 10.20
N LEU A 31 6.83 -12.10 9.96
CA LEU A 31 7.95 -12.07 8.99
C LEU A 31 9.10 -13.02 9.36
N ARG A 32 9.29 -13.33 10.65
CA ARG A 32 10.28 -14.32 11.09
C ARG A 32 9.86 -15.76 10.76
N MET A 33 8.56 -16.03 10.67
CA MET A 33 8.02 -17.39 10.49
C MET A 33 7.53 -17.67 9.07
N CYS A 34 7.27 -16.64 8.27
CA CYS A 34 6.71 -16.77 6.93
C CYS A 34 7.59 -16.10 5.87
N THR A 35 8.42 -16.90 5.18
CA THR A 35 9.30 -16.44 4.09
C THR A 35 8.52 -15.81 2.93
N ARG A 36 7.31 -16.30 2.62
CA ARG A 36 6.46 -15.74 1.55
C ARG A 36 6.03 -14.31 1.85
N CYS A 37 5.59 -14.03 3.08
CA CYS A 37 5.24 -12.67 3.48
C CYS A 37 6.47 -11.76 3.53
N LYS A 38 7.66 -12.29 3.86
CA LYS A 38 8.92 -11.53 3.78
C LYS A 38 9.25 -11.10 2.35
N LEU A 39 9.08 -12.01 1.37
CA LEU A 39 9.26 -11.68 -0.05
C LEU A 39 8.20 -10.69 -0.53
N TYR A 40 6.94 -10.91 -0.18
CA TYR A 40 5.83 -10.02 -0.53
C TYR A 40 6.09 -8.58 -0.07
N ILE A 41 6.43 -8.37 1.21
CA ILE A 41 6.71 -7.02 1.73
C ILE A 41 7.95 -6.40 1.07
N LYS A 42 8.97 -7.20 0.75
CA LYS A 42 10.15 -6.71 0.03
C LYS A 42 9.76 -6.20 -1.37
N GLN A 43 8.95 -6.98 -2.10
CA GLN A 43 8.45 -6.60 -3.42
C GLN A 43 7.58 -5.35 -3.34
N LEU A 44 6.65 -5.30 -2.38
CA LEU A 44 5.76 -4.16 -2.19
C LEU A 44 6.53 -2.86 -1.93
N LYS A 45 7.55 -2.90 -1.06
CA LYS A 45 8.43 -1.76 -0.80
C LYS A 45 9.23 -1.33 -2.03
N LEU A 46 9.74 -2.28 -2.79
CA LEU A 46 10.46 -1.98 -4.03
C LEU A 46 9.55 -1.28 -5.04
N THR A 47 8.33 -1.80 -5.24
CA THR A 47 7.34 -1.18 -6.13
C THR A 47 7.03 0.24 -5.69
N ALA A 48 6.79 0.47 -4.40
CA ALA A 48 6.53 1.80 -3.87
C ALA A 48 7.71 2.77 -4.10
N GLN A 49 8.94 2.32 -3.86
CA GLN A 49 10.15 3.12 -4.11
C GLN A 49 10.31 3.48 -5.58
N VAL A 50 10.10 2.53 -6.49
CA VAL A 50 10.16 2.78 -7.93
C VAL A 50 9.11 3.80 -8.35
N LEU A 51 7.89 3.69 -7.85
CA LEU A 51 6.82 4.65 -8.15
C LEU A 51 7.12 6.05 -7.62
N GLN A 52 7.73 6.17 -6.43
CA GLN A 52 8.14 7.46 -5.86
C GLN A 52 9.26 8.16 -6.64
N GLN A 53 10.07 7.39 -7.38
CA GLN A 53 11.17 7.92 -8.20
C GLN A 53 10.75 8.22 -9.63
N LEU A 54 9.58 7.75 -10.05
CA LEU A 54 9.10 7.98 -11.40
C LEU A 54 8.69 9.46 -11.53
N PRO A 55 9.10 10.16 -12.60
CA PRO A 55 8.66 11.54 -12.86
C PRO A 55 7.20 11.50 -13.32
N LEU A 56 6.31 11.19 -12.39
CA LEU A 56 4.88 11.35 -12.58
C LEU A 56 4.64 12.84 -12.54
N GLU A 57 4.29 13.41 -13.69
CA GLU A 57 3.75 14.76 -13.79
C GLU A 57 2.50 14.84 -12.92
N MET A 58 2.67 15.18 -11.64
CA MET A 58 1.60 15.63 -10.77
C MET A 58 1.24 17.05 -11.19
N GLY A 59 0.75 17.18 -12.42
CA GLY A 59 0.13 18.41 -12.88
C GLY A 59 -1.06 18.74 -11.98
N ASP A 60 -1.44 20.03 -11.95
CA ASP A 60 -2.59 20.47 -11.19
C ASP A 60 -3.82 19.63 -11.59
N VAL A 61 -4.24 18.76 -10.67
CA VAL A 61 -5.33 17.82 -10.92
C VAL A 61 -6.59 18.64 -10.79
N ASP A 62 -7.09 19.15 -11.92
CA ASP A 62 -8.35 19.89 -11.95
C ASP A 62 -9.49 18.96 -11.51
N ALA A 63 -9.84 19.06 -10.24
CA ALA A 63 -10.92 18.31 -9.61
C ALA A 63 -12.25 18.52 -10.35
N HIS A 64 -12.46 19.69 -10.98
CA HIS A 64 -13.63 19.97 -11.78
C HIS A 64 -13.65 19.12 -13.07
N SER A 65 -12.51 18.91 -13.71
CA SER A 65 -12.38 18.03 -14.89
C SER A 65 -12.64 16.56 -14.58
N ILE A 66 -12.32 16.10 -13.36
CA ILE A 66 -12.60 14.73 -12.91
C ILE A 66 -14.08 14.58 -12.59
N ALA A 67 -14.65 15.52 -11.83
CA ALA A 67 -16.07 15.48 -11.44
C ALA A 67 -17.03 15.51 -12.64
N SER A 68 -16.67 16.22 -13.71
CA SER A 68 -17.47 16.24 -14.94
C SER A 68 -17.42 14.92 -15.71
N LYS A 69 -16.32 14.17 -15.64
CA LYS A 69 -16.19 12.84 -16.26
C LYS A 69 -16.88 11.73 -15.46
N LEU A 70 -16.95 11.87 -14.13
CA LEU A 70 -17.68 10.94 -13.26
C LEU A 70 -19.21 11.10 -13.38
N LYS A 71 -19.69 12.25 -13.86
CA LYS A 71 -21.08 12.43 -14.30
C LYS A 71 -21.31 11.76 -15.67
N LYS A 72 -21.19 10.43 -15.73
CA LYS A 72 -22.03 9.67 -16.65
C LYS A 72 -23.27 9.21 -15.88
N PRO A 73 -24.46 9.32 -16.49
CA PRO A 73 -25.70 8.92 -15.84
C PRO A 73 -25.63 7.42 -15.55
N ASP A 74 -26.09 7.04 -14.35
CA ASP A 74 -26.59 5.69 -14.11
C ASP A 74 -27.54 5.33 -15.26
N GLN A 75 -27.17 4.33 -16.06
CA GLN A 75 -28.09 3.54 -16.86
C GLN A 75 -27.86 2.07 -16.55
#